data_AF-A0A957IYC0-F1
#
_entry.id   AF-A0A957IYC0-F1
#
_cell.length_a   1.000
_cell.length_b   1.000
_cell.length_c   1.000
_cell.angle_alpha   90.00
_cell.angle_beta   90.00
_cell.angle_gamma   90.00
#
_symmetry.space_group_name_H-M   'P 1'
#
loop_
_entity.id
_entity.type
_entity.pdbx_description
1 polymer ?
#
loop_
_entity_poly.entity_id
_entity_poly.type
_entity_poly.pdbx_seq_one_letter_code
_entity_poly.pdbx_strand_id
1 'polypeptide(L)'
;MNDLALSPRDEAMLAGEHGAAAQMGMRILATMARVMGAPRLLDISSAHIDGCLYHGDSGIEFAQRLVDGGARVVVPTTLNVGAIDLLHPEEFQGTADRAARARRLMQLYEQMGCRPVFTCAPYQAAQRPPLGAQIAWAESNAIVFANSVLGARTNRYGDFIDICAAITGRAPATGLHLTPNRRGQLLYRLVDLPERLLREDVLFPVLGYLVGARSGTKIPVIDGLPPETTEDQLKALGAAAASSGAVALFHAVGVTPEAATLAEACQGAAPEATIDVTLADLRATRRHLSTAPDGRIAVVALGSPHFSLAEF
;
A
#
# COMPACT_ATOMS: atom_id res chain seq x y z
N MET A 1 -0.22 -12.13 -27.50
CA MET A 1 -0.75 -11.26 -26.44
C MET A 1 -2.04 -11.91 -25.97
N ASN A 2 -2.21 -12.18 -24.68
CA ASN A 2 -3.51 -12.67 -24.18
C ASN A 2 -4.58 -11.61 -24.47
N ASP A 3 -5.71 -12.03 -25.03
CA ASP A 3 -6.86 -11.13 -25.20
C ASP A 3 -7.44 -10.78 -23.83
N LEU A 4 -7.36 -9.49 -23.49
CA LEU A 4 -7.99 -8.92 -22.29
C LEU A 4 -9.49 -8.86 -22.53
N ALA A 5 -10.26 -9.62 -21.76
CA ALA A 5 -11.72 -9.56 -21.79
C ALA A 5 -12.20 -8.24 -21.16
N LEU A 6 -12.96 -7.49 -21.95
CA LEU A 6 -13.55 -6.21 -21.56
C LEU A 6 -15.07 -6.36 -21.46
N SER A 7 -15.67 -5.69 -20.48
CA SER A 7 -17.13 -5.58 -20.40
C SER A 7 -17.64 -4.50 -21.37
N PRO A 8 -18.95 -4.48 -21.70
CA PRO A 8 -19.52 -3.40 -22.51
C PRO A 8 -19.25 -1.99 -21.92
N ARG A 9 -19.19 -1.87 -20.60
CA ARG A 9 -18.83 -0.61 -19.91
C ARG A 9 -17.38 -0.22 -20.18
N ASP A 10 -16.45 -1.17 -20.16
CA ASP A 10 -15.04 -0.92 -20.45
C ASP A 10 -14.85 -0.50 -21.92
N GLU A 11 -15.57 -1.14 -22.84
CA GLU A 11 -15.55 -0.82 -24.27
C GLU A 11 -16.13 0.57 -24.55
N ALA A 12 -17.26 0.92 -23.92
CA ALA A 12 -17.86 2.26 -24.03
C ALA A 12 -16.91 3.36 -23.54
N MET A 13 -16.17 3.12 -22.45
CA MET A 13 -15.12 4.06 -22.00
C MET A 13 -14.01 4.20 -23.04
N LEU A 14 -13.53 3.10 -23.64
CA LEU A 14 -12.52 3.15 -24.70
C LEU A 14 -13.02 3.86 -25.97
N ALA A 15 -14.31 3.73 -26.28
CA ALA A 15 -14.96 4.44 -27.38
C ALA A 15 -15.15 5.95 -27.11
N GLY A 16 -14.96 6.40 -25.86
CA GLY A 16 -15.06 7.82 -25.48
C GLY A 16 -16.46 8.25 -25.03
N GLU A 17 -17.39 7.32 -24.88
CA GLU A 17 -18.78 7.59 -24.47
C GLU A 17 -18.89 8.18 -23.05
N HIS A 18 -17.85 7.98 -22.23
CA HIS A 18 -17.73 8.50 -20.87
C HIS A 18 -16.79 9.71 -20.74
N GLY A 19 -16.47 10.37 -21.85
CA GLY A 19 -15.61 11.55 -21.89
C GLY A 19 -14.11 11.23 -22.02
N ALA A 20 -13.34 12.27 -22.35
CA ALA A 20 -11.94 12.15 -22.73
C ALA A 20 -11.04 11.62 -21.60
N ALA A 21 -11.29 12.03 -20.35
CA ALA A 21 -10.53 11.54 -19.21
C ALA A 21 -10.77 10.05 -18.94
N ALA A 22 -12.03 9.59 -18.98
CA ALA A 22 -12.36 8.18 -18.80
C ALA A 22 -11.75 7.33 -19.93
N GLN A 23 -11.80 7.82 -21.17
CA GLN A 23 -11.16 7.16 -22.30
C GLN A 23 -9.64 7.02 -22.12
N MET A 24 -8.97 8.10 -21.71
CA MET A 24 -7.53 8.08 -21.46
C MET A 24 -7.19 7.11 -20.32
N GLY A 25 -7.91 7.20 -19.20
CA GLY A 25 -7.71 6.32 -18.04
C GLY A 25 -7.94 4.85 -18.39
N MET A 26 -9.02 4.54 -19.11
CA MET A 26 -9.33 3.18 -19.54
C MET A 26 -8.30 2.64 -20.54
N ARG A 27 -7.79 3.47 -21.46
CA ARG A 27 -6.71 3.07 -22.39
C ARG A 27 -5.42 2.72 -21.66
N ILE A 28 -5.04 3.52 -20.66
CA ILE A 28 -3.86 3.23 -19.82
C ILE A 28 -4.08 1.94 -19.04
N LEU A 29 -5.23 1.81 -18.37
CA LEU A 29 -5.55 0.65 -17.55
C LEU A 29 -5.60 -0.64 -18.38
N ALA A 30 -6.25 -0.65 -19.55
CA ALA A 30 -6.30 -1.81 -20.43
C ALA A 30 -4.92 -2.18 -21.00
N THR A 31 -4.09 -1.17 -21.32
CA THR A 31 -2.70 -1.41 -21.75
C THR A 31 -1.91 -2.07 -20.63
N MET A 32 -1.96 -1.52 -19.42
CA MET A 32 -1.25 -2.06 -18.26
C MET A 32 -1.77 -3.45 -17.87
N ALA A 33 -3.08 -3.68 -17.94
CA ALA A 33 -3.66 -4.99 -17.70
C ALA A 33 -3.09 -6.06 -18.65
N ARG A 34 -2.91 -5.73 -19.95
CA ARG A 34 -2.25 -6.64 -20.91
C ARG A 34 -0.78 -6.87 -20.58
N VAL A 35 -0.04 -5.82 -20.20
CA VAL A 35 1.37 -5.93 -19.76
C VAL A 35 1.50 -6.85 -18.54
N MET A 36 0.56 -6.74 -17.60
CA MET A 36 0.52 -7.57 -16.39
C MET A 36 -0.07 -8.98 -16.62
N GLY A 37 -0.43 -9.33 -17.85
CA GLY A 37 -1.03 -10.62 -18.20
C GLY A 37 -2.42 -10.84 -17.61
N ALA A 38 -3.14 -9.79 -17.21
CA ALA A 38 -4.48 -9.90 -16.65
C ALA A 38 -5.48 -10.36 -17.74
N PRO A 39 -6.31 -11.39 -17.47
CA PRO A 39 -7.28 -11.88 -18.45
C PRO A 39 -8.55 -11.01 -18.52
N ARG A 40 -8.81 -10.20 -17.49
CA ARG A 40 -9.98 -9.33 -17.38
C ARG A 40 -9.71 -8.17 -16.41
N LEU A 41 -10.67 -7.27 -16.29
CA LEU A 41 -10.71 -6.24 -15.26
C LEU A 41 -11.72 -6.60 -14.16
N LEU A 42 -11.48 -6.10 -12.95
CA LEU A 42 -12.35 -6.23 -11.77
C LEU A 42 -12.93 -4.87 -11.43
N ASP A 43 -14.16 -4.85 -10.92
CA ASP A 43 -14.69 -3.67 -10.25
C ASP A 43 -13.97 -3.46 -8.92
N ILE A 44 -13.65 -2.21 -8.61
CA ILE A 44 -13.11 -1.82 -7.30
C ILE A 44 -14.16 -1.03 -6.52
N SER A 45 -14.04 -1.07 -5.19
CA SER A 45 -14.95 -0.41 -4.26
C SER A 45 -14.39 0.91 -3.69
N SER A 46 -13.08 1.12 -3.73
CA SER A 46 -12.43 2.36 -3.30
C SER A 46 -11.01 2.48 -3.89
N ALA A 47 -10.45 3.69 -3.83
CA ALA A 47 -9.07 3.97 -4.22
C ALA A 47 -8.34 4.88 -3.21
N HIS A 48 -7.02 4.76 -3.17
CA HIS A 48 -6.13 5.64 -2.43
C HIS A 48 -4.92 6.01 -3.30
N ILE A 49 -4.86 7.29 -3.68
CA ILE A 49 -3.97 7.80 -4.73
C ILE A 49 -2.62 8.18 -4.13
N ASP A 50 -1.56 7.54 -4.62
CA ASP A 50 -0.18 7.78 -4.21
C ASP A 50 0.45 8.94 -5.00
N GLY A 51 0.04 9.13 -6.26
CA GLY A 51 0.58 10.13 -7.20
C GLY A 51 0.42 11.62 -6.81
N CYS A 52 0.06 11.91 -5.57
CA CYS A 52 -0.10 13.27 -5.02
C CYS A 52 1.24 13.94 -4.66
N LEU A 53 2.33 13.17 -4.64
CA LEU A 53 3.66 13.66 -4.28
C LEU A 53 4.38 14.28 -5.49
N TYR A 54 4.77 15.55 -5.39
CA TYR A 54 5.40 16.27 -6.50
C TYR A 54 6.85 15.84 -6.72
N HIS A 55 7.08 15.09 -7.81
CA HIS A 55 8.39 14.65 -8.28
C HIS A 55 8.88 15.36 -9.55
N GLY A 56 8.04 16.20 -10.16
CA GLY A 56 8.34 16.90 -11.40
C GLY A 56 7.06 17.23 -12.19
N ASP A 57 7.24 17.93 -13.31
CA ASP A 57 6.13 18.52 -14.07
C ASP A 57 5.23 17.47 -14.75
N SER A 58 5.73 16.26 -15.02
CA SER A 58 4.95 15.18 -15.64
C SER A 58 3.70 14.81 -14.84
N GLY A 59 3.79 14.80 -13.50
CA GLY A 59 2.63 14.53 -12.64
C GLY A 59 1.55 15.61 -12.76
N ILE A 60 1.97 16.87 -12.86
CA ILE A 60 1.05 18.00 -13.05
C ILE A 60 0.43 17.95 -14.44
N GLU A 61 1.22 17.74 -15.48
CA GLU A 61 0.72 17.65 -16.86
C GLU A 61 -0.29 16.51 -17.01
N PHE A 62 0.00 15.35 -16.42
CA PHE A 62 -0.90 14.20 -16.43
C PHE A 62 -2.21 14.51 -15.69
N ALA A 63 -2.13 15.03 -14.46
CA ALA A 63 -3.32 15.37 -13.68
C ALA A 63 -4.14 16.50 -14.34
N GLN A 64 -3.48 17.51 -14.90
CA GLN A 64 -4.12 18.59 -15.64
C GLN A 64 -4.86 18.05 -16.87
N ARG A 65 -4.24 17.14 -17.63
CA ARG A 65 -4.85 16.54 -18.81
C ARG A 65 -6.13 15.77 -18.46
N LEU A 66 -6.14 15.09 -17.31
CA LEU A 66 -7.33 14.42 -16.78
C LEU A 66 -8.41 15.44 -16.37
N VAL A 67 -8.06 16.50 -15.64
CA VAL A 67 -9.01 17.57 -15.27
C VAL A 67 -9.62 18.22 -16.50
N ASP A 68 -8.81 18.59 -17.49
CA ASP A 68 -9.26 19.20 -18.76
C ASP A 68 -10.16 18.25 -19.55
N GLY A 69 -9.92 16.95 -19.44
CA GLY A 69 -10.76 15.89 -20.01
C GLY A 69 -12.04 15.60 -19.23
N GLY A 70 -12.33 16.35 -18.16
CA GLY A 70 -13.53 16.22 -17.33
C GLY A 70 -13.48 15.09 -16.30
N ALA A 71 -12.28 14.68 -15.86
CA ALA A 71 -12.12 13.56 -14.92
C ALA A 71 -12.97 13.72 -13.65
N ARG A 72 -13.69 12.66 -13.29
CA ARG A 72 -14.33 12.47 -11.99
C ARG A 72 -14.08 11.04 -11.51
N VAL A 73 -13.71 10.88 -10.25
CA VAL A 73 -13.63 9.56 -9.63
C VAL A 73 -15.03 8.97 -9.49
N VAL A 74 -15.17 7.66 -9.73
CA VAL A 74 -16.46 6.95 -9.69
C VAL A 74 -16.58 6.03 -8.47
N VAL A 75 -15.54 5.96 -7.64
CA VAL A 75 -15.51 5.25 -6.36
C VAL A 75 -14.99 6.18 -5.25
N PRO A 76 -15.31 5.95 -3.97
CA PRO A 76 -14.70 6.67 -2.86
C PRO A 76 -13.18 6.66 -2.97
N THR A 77 -12.59 7.84 -3.11
CA THR A 77 -11.16 8.01 -3.43
C THR A 77 -10.53 8.99 -2.45
N THR A 78 -9.40 8.62 -1.88
CA THR A 78 -8.64 9.43 -0.92
C THR A 78 -7.23 9.72 -1.41
N LEU A 79 -6.62 10.80 -0.93
CA LEU A 79 -5.27 11.21 -1.31
C LEU A 79 -4.23 10.85 -0.24
N ASN A 80 -3.10 10.28 -0.67
CA ASN A 80 -1.92 10.10 0.16
C ASN A 80 -1.26 11.46 0.49
N VAL A 81 -0.23 11.46 1.34
CA VAL A 81 0.56 12.64 1.71
C VAL A 81 1.02 13.43 0.49
N GLY A 82 0.95 14.76 0.61
CA GLY A 82 1.53 15.69 -0.36
C GLY A 82 2.99 16.03 -0.02
N ALA A 83 3.62 16.84 -0.88
CA ALA A 83 5.02 17.25 -0.69
C ALA A 83 5.19 18.46 0.24
N ILE A 84 4.10 18.97 0.80
CA ILE A 84 4.04 20.23 1.55
C ILE A 84 3.07 20.10 2.72
N ASP A 85 3.40 20.76 3.82
CA ASP A 85 2.44 21.03 4.88
C ASP A 85 1.49 22.15 4.41
N LEU A 86 0.19 21.85 4.39
CA LEU A 86 -0.84 22.82 4.04
C LEU A 86 -1.28 23.67 5.24
N LEU A 87 -1.00 23.22 6.47
CA LEU A 87 -1.29 23.94 7.71
C LEU A 87 -0.19 24.93 8.05
N HIS A 88 1.08 24.56 7.82
CA HIS A 88 2.27 25.38 8.10
C HIS A 88 3.13 25.58 6.84
N PRO A 89 2.59 26.23 5.79
CA PRO A 89 3.30 26.41 4.52
C PRO A 89 4.61 27.19 4.63
N GLU A 90 4.79 27.99 5.67
CA GLU A 90 5.99 28.78 6.00
C GLU A 90 7.18 27.94 6.44
N GLU A 91 6.95 26.73 6.95
CA GLU A 91 8.00 25.81 7.40
C GLU A 91 8.65 25.07 6.21
N PHE A 92 8.08 25.17 5.02
CA PHE A 92 8.61 24.51 3.83
C PHE A 92 9.97 25.11 3.41
N GLN A 93 11.02 24.31 3.57
CA GLN A 93 12.42 24.70 3.28
C GLN A 93 12.80 24.69 1.77
N GLY A 94 11.82 24.52 0.86
CA GLY A 94 12.06 24.50 -0.58
C GLY A 94 11.76 25.84 -1.29
N THR A 95 11.91 25.88 -2.61
CA THR A 95 11.62 27.10 -3.39
C THR A 95 10.11 27.38 -3.44
N ALA A 96 9.74 28.66 -3.57
CA ALA A 96 8.35 29.07 -3.73
C ALA A 96 7.68 28.44 -4.96
N ASP A 97 8.43 28.29 -6.06
CA ASP A 97 7.96 27.60 -7.28
C ASP A 97 7.67 26.12 -7.01
N ARG A 98 8.56 25.40 -6.32
CA ARG A 98 8.32 23.99 -5.95
C ARG A 98 7.11 23.84 -5.04
N ALA A 99 6.94 24.74 -4.07
CA ALA A 99 5.77 24.75 -3.20
C ALA A 99 4.47 24.98 -3.99
N ALA A 100 4.48 25.95 -4.92
CA ALA A 100 3.33 26.24 -5.78
C ALA A 100 2.97 25.05 -6.69
N ARG A 101 3.97 24.38 -7.27
CA ARG A 101 3.78 23.18 -8.10
C ARG A 101 3.24 22.00 -7.30
N ALA A 102 3.76 21.77 -6.10
CA ALA A 102 3.21 20.75 -5.20
C ALA A 102 1.75 21.02 -4.83
N ARG A 103 1.41 22.27 -4.44
CA ARG A 103 0.01 22.68 -4.20
C ARG A 103 -0.86 22.43 -5.41
N ARG A 104 -0.37 22.79 -6.61
CA ARG A 104 -1.13 22.62 -7.85
C ARG A 104 -1.46 21.16 -8.11
N LEU A 105 -0.49 20.25 -7.94
CA LEU A 105 -0.72 18.82 -8.12
C LEU A 105 -1.81 18.30 -7.19
N MET A 106 -1.74 18.63 -5.90
CA MET A 106 -2.73 18.23 -4.89
C MET A 106 -4.13 18.74 -5.26
N GLN A 107 -4.25 20.02 -5.61
CA GLN A 107 -5.51 20.64 -6.03
C GLN A 107 -6.11 20.03 -7.29
N LEU A 108 -5.29 19.53 -8.22
CA LEU A 108 -5.78 18.87 -9.44
C LEU A 108 -6.49 17.56 -9.11
N TYR A 109 -5.94 16.76 -8.19
CA TYR A 109 -6.60 15.53 -7.76
C TYR A 109 -7.89 15.81 -6.96
N GLU A 110 -7.90 16.86 -6.13
CA GLU A 110 -9.13 17.33 -5.47
C GLU A 110 -10.21 17.75 -6.48
N GLN A 111 -9.84 18.44 -7.57
CA GLN A 111 -10.78 18.81 -8.64
C GLN A 111 -11.41 17.60 -9.34
N MET A 112 -10.77 16.42 -9.30
CA MET A 112 -11.36 15.17 -9.80
C MET A 112 -12.35 14.53 -8.82
N GLY A 113 -12.54 15.10 -7.62
CA GLY A 113 -13.44 14.59 -6.59
C GLY A 113 -12.76 13.69 -5.56
N CYS A 114 -11.42 13.66 -5.51
CA CYS A 114 -10.70 12.92 -4.48
C CYS A 114 -10.77 13.65 -3.14
N ARG A 115 -10.88 12.91 -2.03
CA ARG A 115 -10.93 13.48 -0.69
C ARG A 115 -9.52 13.71 -0.13
N PRO A 116 -9.15 14.96 0.22
CA PRO A 116 -7.81 15.33 0.67
C PRO A 116 -7.56 14.95 2.13
N VAL A 117 -7.37 13.65 2.39
CA VAL A 117 -7.03 13.15 3.74
C VAL A 117 -5.53 13.24 4.05
N PHE A 118 -4.69 13.31 3.01
CA PHE A 118 -3.24 13.48 3.07
C PHE A 118 -2.54 12.59 4.11
N THR A 119 -2.78 11.28 4.04
CA THR A 119 -2.17 10.30 4.96
C THR A 119 -1.76 9.04 4.21
N CYS A 120 -0.60 8.49 4.57
CA CYS A 120 -0.14 7.17 4.12
C CYS A 120 -0.87 6.02 4.82
N ALA A 121 -1.63 6.33 5.87
CA ALA A 121 -2.42 5.36 6.64
C ALA A 121 -3.93 5.61 6.41
N PRO A 122 -4.45 5.43 5.17
CA PRO A 122 -5.85 5.74 4.87
C PRO A 122 -6.83 4.90 5.68
N TYR A 123 -6.43 3.72 6.15
CA TYR A 123 -7.23 2.87 7.03
C TYR A 123 -7.58 3.51 8.38
N GLN A 124 -6.95 4.63 8.77
CA GLN A 124 -7.30 5.42 9.96
C GLN A 124 -8.34 6.52 9.68
N ALA A 125 -8.46 7.00 8.44
CA ALA A 125 -9.29 8.17 8.08
C ALA A 125 -10.38 7.87 7.03
N ALA A 126 -10.27 6.75 6.34
CA ALA A 126 -11.18 6.30 5.30
C ALA A 126 -12.13 5.21 5.81
N GLN A 127 -13.21 5.00 5.07
CA GLN A 127 -14.04 3.83 5.28
C GLN A 127 -13.19 2.59 5.01
N ARG A 128 -13.09 1.73 6.02
CA ARG A 128 -12.29 0.49 5.95
C ARG A 128 -12.99 -0.49 5.00
N PRO A 129 -12.30 -0.99 3.94
CA PRO A 129 -12.87 -2.02 3.08
C PRO A 129 -13.07 -3.33 3.85
N PRO A 130 -14.16 -4.07 3.59
CA PRO A 130 -14.36 -5.38 4.22
C PRO A 130 -13.41 -6.45 3.65
N LEU A 131 -13.30 -7.56 4.36
CA LEU A 131 -12.55 -8.75 3.93
C LEU A 131 -12.94 -9.16 2.50
N GLY A 132 -11.94 -9.35 1.64
CA GLY A 132 -12.11 -9.76 0.25
C GLY A 132 -12.49 -8.64 -0.74
N ALA A 133 -12.75 -7.42 -0.26
CA ALA A 133 -13.09 -6.30 -1.14
C ALA A 133 -11.95 -5.96 -2.11
N GLN A 134 -12.29 -5.74 -3.38
CA GLN A 134 -11.34 -5.27 -4.39
C GLN A 134 -11.22 -3.74 -4.27
N ILE A 135 -9.99 -3.25 -4.13
CA ILE A 135 -9.68 -1.81 -4.00
C ILE A 135 -8.45 -1.48 -4.85
N ALA A 136 -8.21 -0.18 -5.10
CA ALA A 136 -6.99 0.32 -5.72
C ALA A 136 -6.24 1.28 -4.78
N TRP A 137 -5.62 0.73 -3.75
CA TRP A 137 -4.75 1.50 -2.84
C TRP A 137 -3.29 1.30 -3.29
N ALA A 138 -2.58 2.39 -3.57
CA ALA A 138 -1.26 2.34 -4.20
C ALA A 138 -0.07 2.63 -3.26
N GLU A 139 -0.30 3.31 -2.14
CA GLU A 139 0.75 3.57 -1.14
C GLU A 139 1.20 2.24 -0.48
N SER A 140 2.51 2.05 -0.33
CA SER A 140 3.13 0.79 0.14
C SER A 140 2.65 0.26 1.50
N ASN A 141 2.55 1.11 2.52
CA ASN A 141 2.02 0.77 3.83
C ASN A 141 0.50 0.48 3.76
N ALA A 142 -0.24 1.27 2.99
CA ALA A 142 -1.66 1.04 2.73
C ALA A 142 -1.91 -0.30 2.01
N ILE A 143 -1.07 -0.67 1.05
CA ILE A 143 -1.13 -1.95 0.31
C ILE A 143 -0.98 -3.11 1.28
N VAL A 144 0.13 -3.14 2.03
CA VAL A 144 0.43 -4.28 2.93
C VAL A 144 -0.58 -4.37 4.07
N PHE A 145 -1.06 -3.25 4.61
CA PHE A 145 -2.09 -3.23 5.63
C PHE A 145 -3.44 -3.72 5.09
N ALA A 146 -3.88 -3.22 3.93
CA ALA A 146 -5.13 -3.66 3.31
C ALA A 146 -5.11 -5.16 3.00
N ASN A 147 -4.00 -5.65 2.46
CA ASN A 147 -3.86 -7.07 2.11
C ASN A 147 -3.77 -7.98 3.34
N SER A 148 -2.96 -7.61 4.35
CA SER A 148 -2.62 -8.49 5.46
C SER A 148 -3.57 -8.34 6.65
N VAL A 149 -3.88 -7.09 7.03
CA VAL A 149 -4.64 -6.79 8.25
C VAL A 149 -6.15 -6.77 7.97
N LEU A 150 -6.57 -6.15 6.87
CA LEU A 150 -7.99 -6.10 6.50
C LEU A 150 -8.44 -7.33 5.70
N GLY A 151 -7.51 -7.99 5.00
CA GLY A 151 -7.81 -9.01 4.00
C GLY A 151 -8.55 -8.46 2.77
N ALA A 152 -8.55 -7.14 2.57
CA ALA A 152 -8.94 -6.53 1.31
C ALA A 152 -7.88 -6.83 0.23
N ARG A 153 -8.18 -6.51 -1.02
CA ARG A 153 -7.41 -6.99 -2.17
C ARG A 153 -7.00 -5.84 -3.06
N THR A 154 -5.71 -5.54 -3.02
CA THR A 154 -5.06 -4.51 -3.83
C THR A 154 -3.72 -5.01 -4.32
N ASN A 155 -3.26 -4.48 -5.44
CA ASN A 155 -1.94 -4.78 -5.98
C ASN A 155 -1.02 -3.56 -5.88
N ARG A 156 0.27 -3.74 -6.16
CA ARG A 156 1.18 -2.61 -6.35
C ARG A 156 0.88 -1.95 -7.69
N TYR A 157 0.47 -0.69 -7.65
CA TYR A 157 0.28 0.13 -8.84
C TYR A 157 1.44 1.11 -8.94
N GLY A 158 1.85 1.41 -10.17
CA GLY A 158 2.67 2.60 -10.40
C GLY A 158 1.81 3.85 -10.33
N ASP A 159 2.45 4.98 -10.05
CA ASP A 159 1.84 6.30 -10.18
C ASP A 159 1.08 6.40 -11.51
N PHE A 160 -0.05 7.12 -11.48
CA PHE A 160 -1.00 7.31 -12.58
C PHE A 160 -2.00 6.17 -12.78
N ILE A 161 -1.63 4.91 -12.51
CA ILE A 161 -2.55 3.77 -12.71
C ILE A 161 -3.66 3.79 -11.64
N ASP A 162 -3.32 4.20 -10.43
CA ASP A 162 -4.22 4.35 -9.29
C ASP A 162 -5.39 5.31 -9.56
N ILE A 163 -5.11 6.50 -10.12
CA ILE A 163 -6.17 7.44 -10.49
C ILE A 163 -6.96 6.97 -11.71
N CYS A 164 -6.31 6.27 -12.66
CA CYS A 164 -7.02 5.63 -13.75
C CYS A 164 -8.01 4.57 -13.22
N ALA A 165 -7.62 3.80 -12.21
CA ALA A 165 -8.49 2.84 -11.55
C ALA A 165 -9.66 3.56 -10.83
N ALA A 166 -9.41 4.69 -10.17
CA ALA A 166 -10.45 5.48 -9.51
C ALA A 166 -11.46 6.13 -10.47
N ILE A 167 -11.01 6.63 -11.63
CA ILE A 167 -11.87 7.26 -12.66
C ILE A 167 -12.70 6.21 -13.40
N THR A 168 -12.14 5.03 -13.64
CA THR A 168 -12.85 3.95 -14.36
C THR A 168 -13.67 3.07 -13.41
N GLY A 169 -13.27 2.99 -12.13
CA GLY A 169 -13.79 2.02 -11.17
C GLY A 169 -13.29 0.60 -11.44
N ARG A 170 -12.14 0.45 -12.10
CA ARG A 170 -11.64 -0.83 -12.60
C ARG A 170 -10.18 -1.08 -12.19
N ALA A 171 -9.81 -2.33 -11.95
CA ALA A 171 -8.41 -2.75 -11.74
C ALA A 171 -8.09 -4.04 -12.51
N PRO A 172 -6.82 -4.29 -12.90
CA PRO A 172 -6.45 -5.53 -13.57
C PRO A 172 -6.63 -6.76 -12.66
N ALA A 173 -7.27 -7.82 -13.16
CA ALA A 173 -7.43 -9.09 -12.44
C ALA A 173 -6.12 -9.89 -12.42
N THR A 174 -5.16 -9.47 -11.59
CA THR A 174 -3.82 -10.07 -11.49
C THR A 174 -3.20 -9.84 -10.11
N GLY A 175 -2.05 -10.45 -9.86
CA GLY A 175 -1.33 -10.31 -8.59
C GLY A 175 -2.21 -10.62 -7.39
N LEU A 176 -2.10 -9.80 -6.34
CA LEU A 176 -2.77 -10.00 -5.05
C LEU A 176 -4.30 -9.80 -5.06
N HIS A 177 -4.89 -9.43 -6.20
CA HIS A 177 -6.34 -9.51 -6.38
C HIS A 177 -6.85 -10.96 -6.41
N LEU A 178 -6.01 -11.89 -6.86
CA LEU A 178 -6.36 -13.28 -7.12
C LEU A 178 -5.92 -14.17 -5.96
N THR A 179 -6.84 -14.99 -5.43
CA THR A 179 -6.55 -15.91 -4.32
C THR A 179 -5.31 -16.80 -4.56
N PRO A 180 -5.12 -17.41 -5.75
CA PRO A 180 -3.95 -18.28 -5.97
C PRO A 180 -2.59 -17.58 -5.81
N ASN A 181 -2.54 -16.26 -5.99
CA ASN A 181 -1.32 -15.45 -5.88
C ASN A 181 -1.06 -14.94 -4.46
N ARG A 182 -1.94 -15.25 -3.49
CA ARG A 182 -1.84 -14.78 -2.10
C ARG A 182 -1.24 -15.85 -1.16
N ARG A 183 -0.73 -16.94 -1.73
CA ARG A 183 -0.15 -18.06 -0.99
C ARG A 183 1.13 -17.63 -0.28
N GLY A 184 1.24 -17.94 1.01
CA GLY A 184 2.48 -17.87 1.77
C GLY A 184 3.61 -18.69 1.14
N GLN A 185 4.79 -18.10 1.05
CA GLN A 185 5.95 -18.69 0.37
C GLN A 185 7.13 -18.94 1.32
N LEU A 186 7.35 -18.06 2.30
CA LEU A 186 8.44 -18.17 3.26
C LEU A 186 7.88 -18.22 4.67
N LEU A 187 8.21 -19.26 5.43
CA LEU A 187 7.78 -19.37 6.83
C LEU A 187 8.85 -18.78 7.75
N TYR A 188 8.49 -17.79 8.55
CA TYR A 188 9.30 -17.20 9.61
C TYR A 188 8.78 -17.70 10.95
N ARG A 189 9.57 -18.51 11.66
CA ARG A 189 9.19 -19.00 13.00
C ARG A 189 9.89 -18.16 14.05
N LEU A 190 9.14 -17.59 14.98
CA LEU A 190 9.71 -16.90 16.13
C LEU A 190 10.14 -17.94 17.18
N VAL A 191 11.46 -18.10 17.36
CA VAL A 191 12.03 -19.17 18.20
C VAL A 191 12.66 -18.58 19.45
N ASP A 192 12.27 -19.12 20.61
CA ASP A 192 12.80 -18.78 21.94
C ASP A 192 12.84 -17.27 22.25
N LEU A 193 11.84 -16.53 21.74
CA LEU A 193 11.70 -15.11 22.06
C LEU A 193 11.03 -14.93 23.43
N PRO A 194 11.55 -14.05 24.31
CA PRO A 194 10.91 -13.78 25.58
C PRO A 194 9.49 -13.25 25.38
N GLU A 195 8.50 -13.76 26.13
CA GLU A 195 7.10 -13.33 26.02
C GLU A 195 6.94 -11.82 26.17
N ARG A 196 7.72 -11.22 27.11
CA ARG A 196 7.75 -9.77 27.28
C ARG A 196 8.09 -9.05 25.97
N LEU A 197 9.07 -9.53 25.21
CA LEU A 197 9.48 -8.91 23.95
C LEU A 197 8.38 -9.01 22.87
N LEU A 198 7.63 -10.11 22.84
CA LEU A 198 6.52 -10.29 21.90
C LEU A 198 5.38 -9.28 22.09
N ARG A 199 5.32 -8.61 23.25
CA ARG A 199 4.33 -7.58 23.59
C ARG A 199 4.86 -6.15 23.42
N GLU A 200 6.13 -5.97 23.07
CA GLU A 200 6.77 -4.65 22.98
C GLU A 200 6.64 -4.08 21.57
N ASP A 201 6.14 -2.85 21.44
CA ASP A 201 5.89 -2.24 20.12
C ASP A 201 7.15 -2.10 19.27
N VAL A 202 8.32 -1.95 19.90
CA VAL A 202 9.62 -1.89 19.20
C VAL A 202 9.96 -3.18 18.46
N LEU A 203 9.39 -4.33 18.83
CA LEU A 203 9.63 -5.59 18.12
C LEU A 203 9.14 -5.52 16.68
N PHE A 204 7.95 -4.98 16.45
CA PHE A 204 7.24 -5.08 15.19
C PHE A 204 7.94 -4.39 14.02
N PRO A 205 8.43 -3.14 14.11
CA PRO A 205 9.20 -2.54 13.02
C PRO A 205 10.56 -3.24 12.81
N VAL A 206 11.19 -3.78 13.85
CA VAL A 206 12.46 -4.53 13.73
C VAL A 206 12.23 -5.88 13.02
N LEU A 207 11.19 -6.61 13.43
CA LEU A 207 10.78 -7.87 12.82
C LEU A 207 10.34 -7.64 11.38
N GLY A 208 9.51 -6.63 11.13
CA GLY A 208 9.08 -6.22 9.80
C GLY A 208 10.27 -5.92 8.89
N TYR A 209 11.24 -5.13 9.37
CA TYR A 209 12.45 -4.84 8.59
C TYR A 209 13.23 -6.11 8.24
N LEU A 210 13.44 -7.02 9.21
CA LEU A 210 14.11 -8.31 8.97
C LEU A 210 13.37 -9.16 7.93
N VAL A 211 12.05 -9.30 8.10
CA VAL A 211 11.18 -10.09 7.22
C VAL A 211 11.19 -9.52 5.81
N GLY A 212 11.07 -8.20 5.66
CA GLY A 212 11.11 -7.54 4.36
C GLY A 212 12.43 -7.77 3.63
N ALA A 213 13.54 -7.49 4.31
CA ALA A 213 14.89 -7.63 3.74
C ALA A 213 15.20 -9.07 3.28
N ARG A 214 14.67 -10.07 3.98
CA ARG A 214 14.86 -11.50 3.64
C ARG A 214 13.83 -12.05 2.65
N SER A 215 12.67 -11.41 2.49
CA SER A 215 11.58 -11.90 1.63
C SER A 215 11.59 -11.31 0.23
N GLY A 216 12.08 -10.08 0.05
CA GLY A 216 11.98 -9.38 -1.22
C GLY A 216 10.51 -9.20 -1.65
N THR A 217 10.12 -9.82 -2.77
CA THR A 217 8.74 -9.81 -3.30
C THR A 217 7.91 -11.03 -2.90
N LYS A 218 8.50 -12.02 -2.21
CA LYS A 218 7.77 -13.22 -1.76
C LYS A 218 6.83 -12.88 -0.60
N ILE A 219 5.79 -13.69 -0.40
CA ILE A 219 4.81 -13.53 0.67
C ILE A 219 5.30 -14.25 1.94
N PRO A 220 5.72 -13.54 3.00
CA PRO A 220 6.09 -14.15 4.27
C PRO A 220 4.87 -14.61 5.06
N VAL A 221 5.03 -15.73 5.76
CA VAL A 221 4.14 -16.25 6.79
C VAL A 221 4.89 -16.19 8.10
N ILE A 222 4.34 -15.52 9.11
CA ILE A 222 4.95 -15.33 10.42
C ILE A 222 4.20 -16.20 11.41
N ASP A 223 4.94 -17.08 12.08
CA ASP A 223 4.43 -18.01 13.08
C ASP A 223 5.07 -17.72 14.45
N GLY A 224 4.25 -17.67 15.50
CA GLY A 224 4.66 -17.38 16.87
C GLY A 224 4.39 -15.96 17.38
N LEU A 225 3.62 -15.14 16.64
CA LEU A 225 3.09 -13.88 17.19
C LEU A 225 1.92 -14.16 18.17
N PRO A 226 1.75 -13.36 19.24
CA PRO A 226 0.62 -13.53 20.15
C PRO A 226 -0.73 -13.27 19.46
N PRO A 227 -1.81 -14.02 19.75
CA PRO A 227 -3.13 -13.78 19.18
C PRO A 227 -3.69 -12.37 19.43
N GLU A 228 -3.26 -11.73 20.51
CA GLU A 228 -3.62 -10.35 20.89
C GLU A 228 -2.84 -9.25 20.14
N THR A 229 -1.98 -9.62 19.18
CA THR A 229 -1.21 -8.66 18.37
C THR A 229 -2.14 -7.62 17.75
N THR A 230 -1.88 -6.34 18.01
CA THR A 230 -2.78 -5.25 17.62
C THR A 230 -2.60 -4.85 16.16
N GLU A 231 -3.60 -4.16 15.59
CA GLU A 231 -3.49 -3.61 14.24
C GLU A 231 -2.34 -2.58 14.12
N ASP A 232 -2.04 -1.82 15.17
CA ASP A 232 -0.92 -0.86 15.18
C ASP A 232 0.44 -1.57 15.14
N GLN A 233 0.55 -2.70 15.84
CA GLN A 233 1.72 -3.57 15.77
C GLN A 233 1.86 -4.20 14.37
N LEU A 234 0.76 -4.69 13.78
CA LEU A 234 0.77 -5.22 12.41
C LEU A 234 1.06 -4.15 11.36
N LYS A 235 0.61 -2.91 11.58
CA LYS A 235 0.95 -1.75 10.77
C LYS A 235 2.45 -1.48 10.81
N ALA A 236 3.05 -1.40 12.01
CA ALA A 236 4.48 -1.14 12.15
C ALA A 236 5.32 -2.25 11.49
N LEU A 237 4.89 -3.51 11.63
CA LEU A 237 5.50 -4.66 10.97
C LEU A 237 5.38 -4.55 9.44
N GLY A 238 4.17 -4.34 8.94
CA GLY A 238 3.88 -4.25 7.50
C GLY A 238 4.64 -3.11 6.83
N ALA A 239 4.59 -1.90 7.42
CA ALA A 239 5.28 -0.72 6.90
C ALA A 239 6.80 -0.94 6.81
N ALA A 240 7.42 -1.51 7.85
CA ALA A 240 8.84 -1.81 7.83
C ALA A 240 9.18 -2.90 6.79
N ALA A 241 8.34 -3.94 6.66
CA ALA A 241 8.54 -5.02 5.69
C ALA A 241 8.37 -4.54 4.23
N ALA A 242 7.47 -3.59 3.98
CA ALA A 242 7.26 -2.96 2.68
C ALA A 242 8.34 -1.92 2.32
N SER A 243 9.09 -1.43 3.32
CA SER A 243 10.22 -0.51 3.12
C SER A 243 11.54 -1.24 2.87
N SER A 244 11.84 -2.26 3.69
CA SER A 244 13.09 -3.03 3.56
C SER A 244 13.02 -4.13 2.50
N GLY A 245 11.81 -4.60 2.21
CA GLY A 245 11.48 -5.51 1.12
C GLY A 245 10.31 -4.96 0.33
N ALA A 246 10.03 -5.53 -0.83
CA ALA A 246 8.86 -5.14 -1.61
C ALA A 246 7.58 -5.88 -1.15
N VAL A 247 7.48 -6.22 0.15
CA VAL A 247 6.39 -7.03 0.71
C VAL A 247 5.07 -6.27 0.59
N ALA A 248 4.11 -6.87 -0.11
CA ALA A 248 2.79 -6.30 -0.35
C ALA A 248 1.65 -7.07 0.36
N LEU A 249 1.97 -8.22 0.94
CA LEU A 249 1.11 -9.07 1.76
C LEU A 249 2.01 -9.91 2.66
N PHE A 250 1.64 -10.03 3.92
CA PHE A 250 2.15 -11.06 4.83
C PHE A 250 0.98 -11.78 5.50
N HIS A 251 1.23 -12.98 5.99
CA HIS A 251 0.31 -13.71 6.85
C HIS A 251 0.91 -13.82 8.24
N ALA A 252 0.15 -13.50 9.28
CA ALA A 252 0.50 -13.83 10.66
C ALA A 252 -0.46 -14.92 11.16
N VAL A 253 0.08 -16.10 11.43
CA VAL A 253 -0.71 -17.29 11.77
C VAL A 253 -1.49 -17.06 13.06
N GLY A 254 -2.81 -17.28 13.01
CA GLY A 254 -3.72 -17.06 14.13
C GLY A 254 -4.08 -15.59 14.39
N VAL A 255 -3.55 -14.64 13.60
CA VAL A 255 -3.74 -13.20 13.78
C VAL A 255 -4.43 -12.55 12.58
N THR A 256 -3.88 -12.73 11.36
CA THR A 256 -4.43 -12.07 10.16
C THR A 256 -5.61 -12.87 9.55
N PRO A 257 -6.59 -12.20 8.91
CA PRO A 257 -7.86 -12.84 8.52
C PRO A 257 -7.76 -14.01 7.54
N GLU A 258 -6.74 -14.03 6.67
CA GLU A 258 -6.53 -15.11 5.69
C GLU A 258 -5.61 -16.24 6.21
N ALA A 259 -5.24 -16.21 7.49
CA ALA A 259 -4.23 -17.09 8.07
C ALA A 259 -4.60 -17.58 9.48
N ALA A 260 -5.83 -18.06 9.70
CA ALA A 260 -6.19 -18.65 10.99
C ALA A 260 -5.31 -19.87 11.32
N THR A 261 -4.84 -20.58 10.30
CA THR A 261 -3.85 -21.65 10.40
C THR A 261 -2.70 -21.47 9.40
N LEU A 262 -1.57 -22.12 9.67
CA LEU A 262 -0.44 -22.22 8.73
C LEU A 262 -0.86 -22.86 7.40
N ALA A 263 -1.77 -23.85 7.46
CA ALA A 263 -2.28 -24.51 6.26
C ALA A 263 -3.07 -23.55 5.37
N GLU A 264 -3.89 -22.66 5.93
CA GLU A 264 -4.61 -21.63 5.17
C GLU A 264 -3.65 -20.57 4.61
N ALA A 265 -2.71 -20.09 5.41
CA ALA A 265 -1.69 -19.12 4.98
C ALA A 265 -0.90 -19.62 3.77
N CYS A 266 -0.50 -20.90 3.77
CA CYS A 266 0.24 -21.54 2.68
C CYS A 266 -0.67 -22.23 1.64
N GLN A 267 -1.99 -22.09 1.75
CA GLN A 267 -2.99 -22.72 0.87
C GLN A 267 -2.75 -24.23 0.68
N GLY A 268 -2.44 -24.93 1.76
CA GLY A 268 -2.17 -26.37 1.80
C GLY A 268 -0.81 -26.81 1.23
N ALA A 269 -0.01 -25.89 0.70
CA ALA A 269 1.32 -26.19 0.21
C ALA A 269 2.38 -26.06 1.31
N ALA A 270 3.51 -26.74 1.15
CA ALA A 270 4.68 -26.48 1.99
C ALA A 270 5.33 -25.12 1.61
N PRO A 271 5.85 -24.36 2.58
CA PRO A 271 6.62 -23.16 2.29
C PRO A 271 7.91 -23.51 1.53
N GLU A 272 8.37 -22.59 0.69
CA GLU A 272 9.61 -22.75 -0.10
C GLU A 272 10.86 -22.80 0.81
N ALA A 273 10.81 -22.08 1.94
CA ALA A 273 11.83 -22.11 2.97
C ALA A 273 11.22 -21.81 4.35
N THR A 274 11.87 -22.33 5.38
CA THR A 274 11.59 -21.97 6.78
C THR A 274 12.81 -21.26 7.35
N ILE A 275 12.58 -20.13 8.01
CA ILE A 275 13.58 -19.23 8.56
C ILE A 275 13.25 -19.06 10.04
N ASP A 276 14.14 -19.52 10.90
CA ASP A 276 14.01 -19.27 12.33
C ASP A 276 14.50 -17.86 12.64
N VAL A 277 13.67 -17.12 13.38
CA VAL A 277 13.98 -15.76 13.84
C VAL A 277 14.28 -15.84 15.32
N THR A 278 15.55 -15.62 15.65
CA THR A 278 16.03 -15.67 17.04
C THR A 278 16.18 -14.27 17.63
N LEU A 279 16.38 -14.19 18.95
CA LEU A 279 16.73 -12.93 19.61
C LEU A 279 18.03 -12.32 19.06
N ALA A 280 18.99 -13.16 18.61
CA ALA A 280 20.24 -12.68 18.04
C ALA A 280 20.01 -11.97 16.71
N ASP A 281 19.13 -12.51 15.86
CA ASP A 281 18.72 -11.88 14.60
C ASP A 281 18.07 -10.52 14.84
N LEU A 282 17.11 -10.44 15.76
CA LEU A 282 16.41 -9.19 16.09
C LEU A 282 17.37 -8.12 16.63
N ARG A 283 18.31 -8.52 17.50
CA ARG A 283 19.37 -7.61 18.01
C ARG A 283 20.27 -7.12 16.88
N ALA A 284 20.65 -8.00 15.95
CA ALA A 284 21.47 -7.62 14.81
C ALA A 284 20.72 -6.63 13.90
N THR A 285 19.46 -6.89 13.59
CA THR A 285 18.61 -5.98 12.81
C THR A 285 18.44 -4.62 13.49
N ARG A 286 18.13 -4.59 14.79
CA ARG A 286 18.02 -3.34 15.55
C ARG A 286 19.32 -2.52 15.51
N ARG A 287 20.48 -3.19 15.64
CA ARG A 287 21.78 -2.51 15.50
C ARG A 287 22.00 -1.96 14.10
N HIS A 288 21.63 -2.70 13.06
CA HIS A 288 21.75 -2.25 11.68
C HIS A 288 20.92 -0.99 11.40
N LEU A 289 19.74 -0.89 12.01
CA LEU A 289 18.88 0.30 11.95
C LEU A 289 19.42 1.50 12.75
N SER A 290 20.37 1.28 13.65
CA SER A 290 21.00 2.31 14.48
C SER A 290 22.30 2.78 13.84
N THR A 291 22.21 3.69 12.87
CA THR A 291 23.34 4.09 12.01
C THR A 291 24.22 5.20 12.58
N ALA A 292 23.83 5.79 13.73
CA ALA A 292 24.58 6.84 14.41
C ALA A 292 25.01 6.38 15.82
N PRO A 293 26.18 6.84 16.31
CA PRO A 293 26.61 6.55 17.68
C PRO A 293 25.75 7.29 18.71
N ASP A 294 25.81 6.83 19.96
CA ASP A 294 25.17 7.50 21.09
C ASP A 294 25.67 8.96 21.20
N GLY A 295 24.74 9.89 21.40
CA GLY A 295 25.06 11.31 21.45
C GLY A 295 23.83 12.20 21.56
N ARG A 296 24.04 13.50 21.35
CA ARG A 296 22.96 14.49 21.39
C ARG A 296 21.97 14.23 20.25
N ILE A 297 20.72 14.01 20.60
CA ILE A 297 19.61 13.94 19.64
C ILE A 297 19.22 15.37 19.26
N ALA A 298 19.25 15.68 17.97
CA ALA A 298 18.88 17.00 17.44
C ALA A 298 17.39 17.10 17.11
N VAL A 299 16.81 16.03 16.56
CA VAL A 299 15.41 15.97 16.11
C VAL A 299 14.86 14.58 16.42
N VAL A 300 13.60 14.52 16.86
CA VAL A 300 12.80 13.29 16.93
C VAL A 300 11.61 13.49 15.99
N ALA A 301 11.50 12.63 14.98
CA ALA A 301 10.34 12.61 14.07
C ALA A 301 9.43 11.44 14.46
N LEU A 302 8.14 11.72 14.60
CA LEU A 302 7.12 10.76 15.02
C LEU A 302 6.01 10.72 13.95
N GLY A 303 5.32 9.58 13.83
CA GLY A 303 4.18 9.45 12.92
C GLY A 303 4.52 9.01 11.48
N SER A 304 5.51 8.14 11.28
CA SER A 304 5.70 7.45 9.99
C SER A 304 5.75 5.92 10.20
N PRO A 305 4.72 5.16 9.77
CA PRO A 305 3.43 5.64 9.25
C PRO A 305 2.66 6.47 10.30
N HIS A 306 1.68 7.28 9.87
CA HIS A 306 0.92 8.14 10.78
C HIS A 306 0.34 7.36 11.97
N PHE A 307 0.44 7.97 13.15
CA PHE A 307 -0.02 7.38 14.40
C PHE A 307 -1.53 7.23 14.44
N SER A 308 -1.99 6.14 15.05
CA SER A 308 -3.36 5.99 15.48
C SER A 308 -3.60 6.86 16.72
N LEU A 309 -4.87 6.99 17.12
CA LEU A 309 -5.21 7.65 18.38
C LEU A 309 -4.66 6.93 19.62
N ALA A 310 -4.33 5.63 19.52
CA ALA A 310 -3.79 4.86 20.65
C ALA A 310 -2.27 4.99 20.78
N GLU A 311 -1.57 5.38 19.71
CA GLU A 311 -0.13 5.63 19.69
C GLU A 311 0.25 7.08 20.06
N PHE A 312 -0.74 7.96 20.15
CA PHE A 312 -0.58 9.37 20.54
C PHE A 312 -0.87 9.58 22.03
#